data_AF-A0A6B1BKV8-F1
#
_entry.id   AF-A0A6B1BKV8-F1
#
_cell.length_a   1.000
_cell.length_b   1.000
_cell.length_c   1.000
_cell.angle_alpha   90.00
_cell.angle_beta   90.00
_cell.angle_gamma   90.00
#
_symmetry.space_group_name_H-M   'P 1'
#
loop_
_entity.id
_entity.type
_entity.pdbx_description
1 polymer ?
#
loop_
_entity_poly.entity_id
_entity_poly.type
_entity_poly.pdbx_seq_one_letter_code
_entity_poly.pdbx_strand_id
1 'polypeptide(L)'
;MSYQKCLKYITFLTLVLLVFVCEQTMGSSMDKDATTTLAVTSHTDGEDTASLPDFDDDGTVGVSDFLIFTRVFGSSQGDGKYEARYDLDADGKIGLSDFFIFIQHFGKQVPSDGGDGGGSSTNPRTVRMIYFLPNDRPYRAEVVRWMKEDIRNVQTFFAEQMQAHGYGNMSFRFETDTQGEPLVHRVDAQYPESHYYSTVDNQRVWQYRHFDELEQVFDFYRNTYVIYSDTDLSWGGSITGGYTWKETGWVDYRKLRYTGWPDWKTLAHELGHAFGLAHDFRDGAYLMSYGGPSQFPDAEKPDRISACAAKLLSVHPSFNSDIPIGELSPATIEQQRSSSILEKNHPPVDLQDFSPPTIEILSPTEYPAGSRNVFIKFQISDSDGLHQVLLYTTPGIGVPWATGGLRECRVLEGEINIVVEFDYDGSLPLAAPSFLGTKSSLINPLHLILVRVVDRDGNSRFMQFSLTKA
;
A
#
# COMPACT_ATOMS: atom_id res chain seq x y z
N MET A 1 -0.62 38.08 16.70
CA MET A 1 -1.64 37.07 16.31
C MET A 1 -1.45 35.73 17.06
N SER A 2 -1.24 35.74 18.39
CA SER A 2 -0.97 34.52 19.18
C SER A 2 -2.11 34.12 20.14
N TYR A 3 -3.13 34.97 20.32
CA TYR A 3 -4.19 34.76 21.31
C TYR A 3 -5.40 33.94 20.81
N GLN A 4 -5.70 33.95 19.50
CA GLN A 4 -6.83 33.16 18.95
C GLN A 4 -6.53 31.66 18.76
N LYS A 5 -5.25 31.27 18.67
CA LYS A 5 -4.84 29.86 18.59
C LYS A 5 -4.89 29.15 19.95
N CYS A 6 -4.61 29.88 21.03
CA CYS A 6 -4.71 29.36 22.40
C CYS A 6 -6.19 29.10 22.79
N LEU A 7 -7.12 29.94 22.34
CA LEU A 7 -8.55 29.81 22.68
C LEU A 7 -9.25 28.63 21.97
N LYS A 8 -8.76 28.19 20.79
CA LYS A 8 -9.26 26.99 20.07
C LYS A 8 -8.70 25.68 20.65
N TYR A 9 -7.44 25.66 21.09
CA TYR A 9 -6.87 24.51 21.79
C TYR A 9 -7.43 24.34 23.21
N ILE A 10 -7.72 25.45 23.91
CA ILE A 10 -8.39 25.43 25.21
C ILE A 10 -9.82 24.87 25.09
N THR A 11 -10.54 25.12 23.99
CA THR A 11 -11.89 24.56 23.76
C THR A 11 -11.87 23.07 23.41
N PHE A 12 -10.87 22.62 22.65
CA PHE A 12 -10.64 21.20 22.31
C PHE A 12 -10.23 20.37 23.54
N LEU A 13 -9.33 20.89 24.39
CA LEU A 13 -8.95 20.22 25.64
C LEU A 13 -10.09 20.26 26.68
N THR A 14 -10.91 21.31 26.73
CA THR A 14 -12.06 21.34 27.65
C THR A 14 -13.17 20.37 27.27
N LEU A 15 -13.37 20.07 25.98
CA LEU A 15 -14.38 19.09 25.55
C LEU A 15 -13.93 17.66 25.89
N VAL A 16 -12.64 17.35 25.68
CA VAL A 16 -12.05 16.05 26.02
C VAL A 16 -11.92 15.88 27.55
N LEU A 17 -11.59 16.93 28.31
CA LEU A 17 -11.63 16.88 29.78
C LEU A 17 -13.06 16.79 30.33
N LEU A 18 -14.07 17.39 29.70
CA LEU A 18 -15.46 17.28 30.14
C LEU A 18 -16.00 15.85 30.01
N VAL A 19 -15.60 15.12 28.96
CA VAL A 19 -15.93 13.70 28.78
C VAL A 19 -15.24 12.84 29.85
N PHE A 20 -13.95 13.08 30.13
CA PHE A 20 -13.20 12.35 31.16
C PHE A 20 -13.64 12.65 32.61
N VAL A 21 -14.11 13.88 32.91
CA VAL A 21 -14.57 14.28 34.24
C VAL A 21 -16.02 13.83 34.51
N CYS A 22 -16.85 13.69 33.47
CA CYS A 22 -18.21 13.15 33.60
C CYS A 22 -18.18 11.66 33.99
N GLU A 23 -17.20 10.90 33.49
CA GLU A 23 -17.04 9.47 33.79
C GLU A 23 -16.59 9.19 35.24
N GLN A 24 -15.77 10.06 35.83
CA GLN A 24 -15.32 9.90 37.23
C GLN A 24 -16.31 10.41 38.29
N THR A 25 -17.26 11.27 37.93
CA THR A 25 -18.23 11.82 38.89
C THR A 25 -19.54 11.03 38.99
N MET A 26 -19.84 10.16 38.02
CA MET A 26 -21.04 9.30 38.04
C MET A 26 -20.83 7.90 38.64
N GLY A 27 -19.61 7.57 39.10
CA GLY A 27 -19.26 6.27 39.68
C GLY A 27 -19.57 6.07 41.18
N SER A 28 -20.18 7.04 41.88
CA SER A 28 -20.49 6.88 43.32
C SER A 28 -21.76 7.59 43.78
N SER A 29 -22.92 7.03 43.43
CA SER A 29 -24.12 7.01 44.29
C SER A 29 -25.23 6.22 43.60
N MET A 30 -25.30 4.92 43.88
CA MET A 30 -26.56 4.20 43.74
C MET A 30 -27.36 4.46 45.02
N ASP A 31 -28.34 5.37 44.94
CA ASP A 31 -29.51 5.29 45.80
C ASP A 31 -30.70 4.84 44.95
N LYS A 32 -31.40 3.84 45.46
CA LYS A 32 -32.58 3.21 44.89
C LYS A 32 -33.79 4.13 45.07
N ASP A 33 -34.71 4.06 44.12
CA ASP A 33 -36.04 4.70 44.07
C ASP A 33 -36.11 6.17 43.62
N ALA A 34 -36.32 6.37 42.31
CA ALA A 34 -37.25 7.38 41.79
C ALA A 34 -37.60 7.09 40.32
N THR A 35 -38.74 6.45 40.11
CA THR A 35 -39.40 6.30 38.82
C THR A 35 -39.73 7.68 38.24
N THR A 36 -39.23 8.02 37.06
CA THR A 36 -39.82 9.08 36.22
C THR A 36 -39.89 8.58 34.78
N THR A 37 -41.07 8.14 34.41
CA THR A 37 -41.46 7.65 33.10
C THR A 37 -41.44 8.79 32.08
N LEU A 38 -40.55 8.72 31.09
CA LEU A 38 -40.71 9.42 29.82
C LEU A 38 -41.13 8.39 28.78
N ALA A 39 -42.41 8.39 28.44
CA ALA A 39 -42.98 7.55 27.41
C ALA A 39 -42.50 8.05 26.04
N VAL A 40 -41.64 7.27 25.38
CA VAL A 40 -41.47 7.32 23.93
C VAL A 40 -42.33 6.19 23.38
N THR A 41 -43.41 6.57 22.69
CA THR A 41 -44.28 5.67 21.94
C THR A 41 -43.47 4.95 20.87
N SER A 42 -43.38 3.62 20.99
CA SER A 42 -42.88 2.73 19.95
C SER A 42 -43.86 2.68 18.78
N HIS A 43 -43.39 3.12 17.61
CA HIS A 43 -43.92 2.65 16.33
C HIS A 43 -42.90 1.64 15.80
N THR A 44 -43.23 0.37 15.98
CA THR A 44 -42.63 -0.75 15.28
C THR A 44 -43.19 -0.77 13.87
N ASP A 45 -42.34 -0.69 12.87
CA ASP A 45 -42.43 -1.45 11.61
C ASP A 45 -41.13 -1.20 10.81
N GLY A 46 -40.34 -2.27 10.60
CA GLY A 46 -39.12 -2.28 9.78
C GLY A 46 -37.84 -2.34 10.60
N GLU A 47 -37.22 -3.52 10.61
CA GLU A 47 -35.90 -3.81 11.17
C GLU A 47 -34.83 -3.07 10.34
N ASP A 48 -34.60 -1.81 10.67
CA ASP A 48 -33.47 -1.03 10.15
C ASP A 48 -32.27 -1.36 11.03
N THR A 49 -31.37 -2.20 10.53
CA THR A 49 -30.06 -2.40 11.14
C THR A 49 -29.34 -1.06 11.08
N ALA A 50 -29.48 -0.26 12.14
CA ALA A 50 -28.77 1.00 12.28
C ALA A 50 -27.28 0.71 12.08
N SER A 51 -26.76 1.08 10.91
CA SER A 51 -25.35 0.93 10.56
C SER A 51 -24.55 1.56 11.68
N LEU A 52 -23.73 0.76 12.35
CA LEU A 52 -22.82 1.31 13.34
C LEU A 52 -21.93 2.35 12.63
N PRO A 53 -21.56 3.45 13.32
CA PRO A 53 -20.79 4.52 12.73
C PRO A 53 -19.29 4.17 12.62
N ASP A 54 -19.03 2.99 12.06
CA ASP A 54 -17.75 2.52 11.55
C ASP A 54 -17.66 3.04 10.11
N PHE A 55 -16.98 4.17 9.94
CA PHE A 55 -16.91 4.92 8.70
C PHE A 55 -15.73 4.50 7.81
N ASP A 56 -14.68 3.90 8.38
CA ASP A 56 -13.58 3.31 7.63
C ASP A 56 -13.65 1.78 7.44
N ASP A 57 -14.70 1.15 7.96
CA ASP A 57 -15.03 -0.28 7.87
C ASP A 57 -13.91 -1.16 8.47
N ASP A 58 -13.29 -0.69 9.55
CA ASP A 58 -12.21 -1.41 10.26
C ASP A 58 -12.71 -2.42 11.31
N GLY A 59 -14.02 -2.46 11.53
CA GLY A 59 -14.73 -3.32 12.48
C GLY A 59 -14.89 -2.70 13.87
N THR A 60 -14.35 -1.50 14.11
CA THR A 60 -14.37 -0.80 15.40
C THR A 60 -14.75 0.66 15.23
N VAL A 61 -15.76 1.13 15.95
CA VAL A 61 -16.04 2.58 16.00
C VAL A 61 -14.98 3.26 16.88
N GLY A 62 -13.98 3.88 16.25
CA GLY A 62 -12.77 4.39 16.90
C GLY A 62 -12.43 5.84 16.56
N VAL A 63 -11.18 6.21 16.87
CA VAL A 63 -10.66 7.57 16.66
C VAL A 63 -10.61 7.90 15.16
N SER A 64 -10.32 6.92 14.31
CA SER A 64 -10.30 7.08 12.85
C SER A 64 -11.66 7.52 12.32
N ASP A 65 -12.74 6.84 12.74
CA ASP A 65 -14.11 7.22 12.40
C ASP A 65 -14.47 8.62 12.89
N PHE A 66 -14.01 8.97 14.09
CA PHE A 66 -14.21 10.32 14.63
C PHE A 66 -13.51 11.39 13.76
N LEU A 67 -12.29 11.12 13.30
CA LEU A 67 -11.55 12.02 12.41
C LEU A 67 -12.20 12.14 11.04
N ILE A 68 -12.86 11.10 10.54
CA ILE A 68 -13.65 11.14 9.30
C ILE A 68 -14.93 11.96 9.53
N PHE A 69 -15.67 11.66 10.60
CA PHE A 69 -16.91 12.34 10.98
C PHE A 69 -16.73 13.86 11.16
N THR A 70 -15.64 14.29 11.80
CA THR A 70 -15.38 15.71 12.04
C THR A 70 -15.15 16.54 10.76
N ARG A 71 -14.81 15.91 9.63
CA ARG A 71 -14.61 16.62 8.35
C ARG A 71 -15.90 17.09 7.70
N VAL A 72 -16.97 16.34 7.92
CA VAL A 72 -18.31 16.64 7.37
C VAL A 72 -19.22 17.33 8.39
N PHE A 73 -18.78 17.41 9.65
CA PHE A 73 -19.52 18.03 10.76
C PHE A 73 -19.94 19.49 10.44
N GLY A 74 -21.18 19.81 10.77
CA GLY A 74 -21.83 21.08 10.46
C GLY A 74 -22.16 21.27 8.98
N SER A 75 -22.30 20.19 8.20
CA SER A 75 -22.88 20.24 6.85
C SER A 75 -24.38 19.93 6.88
N SER A 76 -25.10 20.33 5.85
CA SER A 76 -26.53 20.06 5.69
C SER A 76 -26.84 19.56 4.29
N GLN A 77 -27.95 18.84 4.13
CA GLN A 77 -28.37 18.30 2.84
C GLN A 77 -28.44 19.42 1.78
N GLY A 78 -27.68 19.24 0.69
CA GLY A 78 -27.49 20.25 -0.35
C GLY A 78 -26.13 20.97 -0.31
N ASP A 79 -25.36 20.84 0.78
CA ASP A 79 -23.97 21.26 0.82
C ASP A 79 -23.08 20.28 0.04
N GLY A 80 -22.08 20.78 -0.69
CA GLY A 80 -21.14 19.93 -1.45
C GLY A 80 -20.23 19.03 -0.59
N LYS A 81 -20.29 19.16 0.74
CA LYS A 81 -19.58 18.35 1.74
C LYS A 81 -20.50 17.44 2.55
N TYR A 82 -21.82 17.46 2.28
CA TYR A 82 -22.78 16.61 2.98
C TYR A 82 -22.81 15.22 2.33
N GLU A 83 -22.71 14.20 3.18
CA GLU A 83 -22.82 12.79 2.78
C GLU A 83 -23.76 12.10 3.77
N ALA A 84 -24.86 11.53 3.27
CA ALA A 84 -25.94 10.99 4.10
C ALA A 84 -25.49 9.90 5.10
N ARG A 85 -24.36 9.23 4.84
CA ARG A 85 -23.83 8.19 5.74
C ARG A 85 -23.37 8.70 7.10
N TYR A 86 -23.13 10.02 7.26
CA TYR A 86 -22.73 10.62 8.53
C TYR A 86 -23.88 11.35 9.25
N ASP A 87 -25.06 11.39 8.62
CA ASP A 87 -26.32 11.92 9.18
C ASP A 87 -27.05 10.73 9.83
N LEU A 88 -26.64 10.42 11.06
CA LEU A 88 -26.98 9.20 11.79
C LEU A 88 -28.40 9.23 12.35
N ASP A 89 -29.00 10.40 12.53
CA ASP A 89 -30.42 10.54 12.87
C ASP A 89 -31.33 10.87 11.67
N ALA A 90 -30.74 11.02 10.48
CA ALA A 90 -31.40 11.33 9.22
C ALA A 90 -32.22 12.64 9.26
N ASP A 91 -31.80 13.64 10.05
CA ASP A 91 -32.49 14.94 10.16
C ASP A 91 -32.16 15.92 9.02
N GLY A 92 -31.28 15.51 8.11
CA GLY A 92 -30.81 16.31 6.98
C GLY A 92 -29.60 17.20 7.33
N LYS A 93 -28.98 17.03 8.50
CA LYS A 93 -27.80 17.76 8.96
C LYS A 93 -26.85 16.81 9.65
N ILE A 94 -25.56 17.08 9.50
CA ILE A 94 -24.51 16.37 10.26
C ILE A 94 -24.11 17.29 11.41
N GLY A 95 -24.67 17.07 12.59
CA GLY A 95 -24.61 17.98 13.73
C GLY A 95 -24.37 17.28 15.06
N LEU A 96 -24.68 17.99 16.15
CA LEU A 96 -24.42 17.49 17.51
C LEU A 96 -25.25 16.24 17.85
N SER A 97 -26.43 16.07 17.28
CA SER A 97 -27.26 14.88 17.47
C SER A 97 -26.58 13.63 16.91
N ASP A 98 -26.03 13.72 15.69
CA ASP A 98 -25.21 12.66 15.10
C ASP A 98 -23.96 12.37 15.92
N PHE A 99 -23.30 13.41 16.45
CA PHE A 99 -22.14 13.22 17.31
C PHE A 99 -22.47 12.48 18.61
N PHE A 100 -23.65 12.71 19.19
CA PHE A 100 -24.09 11.94 20.35
C PHE A 100 -24.37 10.48 19.99
N ILE A 101 -24.92 10.19 18.82
CA ILE A 101 -25.09 8.82 18.32
C ILE A 101 -23.71 8.19 18.10
N PHE A 102 -22.77 8.90 17.47
CA PHE A 102 -21.39 8.46 17.28
C PHE A 102 -20.72 8.05 18.60
N ILE A 103 -20.74 8.93 19.61
CA ILE A 103 -20.14 8.63 20.92
C ILE A 103 -20.81 7.43 21.60
N GLN A 104 -22.12 7.24 21.45
CA GLN A 104 -22.81 6.07 22.01
C GLN A 104 -22.28 4.75 21.45
N HIS A 105 -21.64 4.78 20.28
CA HIS A 105 -21.03 3.62 19.66
C HIS A 105 -19.50 3.59 19.76
N PHE A 106 -18.86 4.66 20.25
CA PHE A 106 -17.41 4.74 20.37
C PHE A 106 -16.83 3.62 21.25
N GLY A 107 -15.79 2.94 20.74
CA GLY A 107 -15.17 1.77 21.33
C GLY A 107 -15.96 0.47 21.16
N LYS A 108 -17.13 0.48 20.49
CA LYS A 108 -17.87 -0.75 20.18
C LYS A 108 -17.29 -1.42 18.94
N GLN A 109 -17.21 -2.74 19.02
CA GLN A 109 -16.99 -3.61 17.88
C GLN A 109 -18.30 -3.74 17.10
N VAL A 110 -18.22 -3.71 15.78
CA VAL A 110 -19.37 -4.02 14.92
C VAL A 110 -19.63 -5.52 15.01
N PRO A 111 -20.81 -5.98 15.51
CA PRO A 111 -21.10 -7.41 15.56
C PRO A 111 -21.12 -7.96 14.14
N SER A 112 -20.19 -8.85 13.82
CA SER A 112 -20.33 -9.72 12.66
C SER A 112 -21.52 -10.63 12.93
N ASP A 113 -22.56 -10.54 12.11
CA ASP A 113 -23.78 -11.32 12.29
C ASP A 113 -23.44 -12.81 12.44
N GLY A 114 -23.64 -13.31 13.66
CA GLY A 114 -23.37 -14.69 14.05
C GLY A 114 -24.35 -15.65 13.41
N GLY A 115 -24.05 -16.08 12.19
CA GLY A 115 -24.54 -17.30 11.57
C GLY A 115 -23.40 -18.33 11.49
N ASP A 116 -23.52 -19.39 12.28
CA ASP A 116 -22.61 -20.54 12.33
C ASP A 116 -22.30 -21.10 10.93
N GLY A 117 -21.08 -20.83 10.47
CA GLY A 117 -20.52 -21.26 9.19
C GLY A 117 -19.25 -20.46 8.91
N GLY A 118 -18.08 -21.07 9.12
CA GLY A 118 -16.76 -20.42 8.96
C GLY A 118 -16.65 -19.59 7.68
N GLY A 119 -16.65 -18.27 7.86
CA GLY A 119 -16.56 -17.27 6.81
C GLY A 119 -16.07 -15.99 7.45
N SER A 120 -14.74 -15.83 7.45
CA SER A 120 -14.05 -14.60 7.82
C SER A 120 -14.64 -13.43 7.02
N SER A 121 -15.18 -12.42 7.67
CA SER A 121 -15.56 -11.16 7.02
C SER A 121 -14.29 -10.35 6.73
N THR A 122 -13.40 -10.87 5.89
CA THR A 122 -12.24 -10.13 5.40
C THR A 122 -12.69 -9.28 4.24
N ASN A 123 -12.77 -7.96 4.46
CA ASN A 123 -12.81 -7.01 3.35
C ASN A 123 -11.63 -7.32 2.39
N PRO A 124 -11.89 -7.57 1.10
CA PRO A 124 -10.85 -7.99 0.16
C PRO A 124 -9.80 -6.88 -0.02
N ARG A 125 -8.54 -7.27 -0.22
CA ARG A 125 -7.47 -6.30 -0.52
C ARG A 125 -7.82 -5.51 -1.77
N THR A 126 -7.78 -4.18 -1.64
CA THR A 126 -8.05 -3.27 -2.76
C THR A 126 -6.92 -2.28 -2.94
N VAL A 127 -6.78 -1.82 -4.18
CA VAL A 127 -6.05 -0.60 -4.49
C VAL A 127 -6.98 0.59 -4.19
N ARG A 128 -6.59 1.42 -3.24
CA ARG A 128 -7.32 2.62 -2.82
C ARG A 128 -6.64 3.86 -3.38
N MET A 129 -7.42 4.84 -3.83
CA MET A 129 -6.88 6.05 -4.44
C MET A 129 -7.07 7.25 -3.52
N ILE A 130 -6.00 8.04 -3.34
CA ILE A 130 -5.99 9.24 -2.51
C ILE A 130 -5.62 10.45 -3.37
N TYR A 131 -6.45 11.49 -3.36
CA TYR A 131 -6.11 12.80 -3.91
C TYR A 131 -5.64 13.72 -2.79
N PHE A 132 -4.33 13.91 -2.68
CA PHE A 132 -3.71 14.74 -1.64
C PHE A 132 -3.53 16.18 -2.13
N LEU A 133 -4.22 17.13 -1.48
CA LEU A 133 -4.34 18.52 -1.90
C LEU A 133 -3.80 19.47 -0.83
N PRO A 134 -2.64 20.13 -1.06
CA PRO A 134 -2.16 21.20 -0.18
C PRO A 134 -3.19 22.33 -0.01
N ASN A 135 -3.27 22.93 1.19
CA ASN A 135 -4.35 23.87 1.53
C ASN A 135 -4.35 25.20 0.75
N ASP A 136 -3.29 25.49 0.02
CA ASP A 136 -3.14 26.68 -0.82
C ASP A 136 -3.43 26.39 -2.30
N ARG A 137 -3.86 25.18 -2.63
CA ARG A 137 -4.20 24.79 -4.00
C ARG A 137 -5.71 24.67 -4.21
N PRO A 138 -6.21 25.09 -5.37
CA PRO A 138 -7.61 24.87 -5.72
C PRO A 138 -7.85 23.38 -6.02
N TYR A 139 -9.00 22.87 -5.61
CA TYR A 139 -9.48 21.56 -6.01
C TYR A 139 -9.64 21.46 -7.53
N ARG A 140 -9.25 20.32 -8.12
CA ARG A 140 -9.26 20.07 -9.57
C ARG A 140 -10.04 18.80 -9.91
N ALA A 141 -11.29 18.97 -10.33
CA ALA A 141 -12.18 17.85 -10.66
C ALA A 141 -11.62 16.98 -11.81
N GLU A 142 -10.85 17.57 -12.73
CA GLU A 142 -10.20 16.85 -13.82
C GLU A 142 -9.16 15.84 -13.33
N VAL A 143 -8.51 16.09 -12.18
CA VAL A 143 -7.53 15.16 -11.60
C VAL A 143 -8.24 13.92 -11.10
N VAL A 144 -9.36 14.08 -10.37
CA VAL A 144 -10.19 12.95 -9.92
C VAL A 144 -10.69 12.14 -11.12
N ARG A 145 -11.14 12.80 -12.20
CA ARG A 145 -11.55 12.10 -13.43
C ARG A 145 -10.39 11.29 -14.03
N TRP A 146 -9.19 11.86 -14.14
CA TRP A 146 -8.01 11.14 -14.64
C TRP A 146 -7.63 9.96 -13.75
N MET A 147 -7.66 10.10 -12.42
CA MET A 147 -7.39 8.98 -11.50
C MET A 147 -8.30 7.78 -11.78
N LYS A 148 -9.60 8.04 -11.97
CA LYS A 148 -10.59 7.00 -12.32
C LYS A 148 -10.32 6.38 -13.69
N GLU A 149 -9.94 7.18 -14.69
CA GLU A 149 -9.59 6.69 -16.03
C GLU A 149 -8.30 5.84 -16.00
N ASP A 150 -7.26 6.34 -15.33
CA ASP A 150 -5.95 5.72 -15.23
C ASP A 150 -6.02 4.37 -14.53
N ILE A 151 -6.70 4.27 -13.37
CA ILE A 151 -6.78 2.99 -12.65
C ILE A 151 -7.52 1.91 -13.44
N ARG A 152 -8.55 2.29 -14.22
CA ARG A 152 -9.27 1.38 -15.13
C ARG A 152 -8.37 0.90 -16.27
N ASN A 153 -7.59 1.79 -16.86
CA ASN A 153 -6.61 1.44 -17.89
C ASN A 153 -5.55 0.49 -17.34
N VAL A 154 -5.02 0.76 -16.14
CA VAL A 154 -4.02 -0.08 -15.49
C VAL A 154 -4.60 -1.46 -15.16
N GLN A 155 -5.79 -1.53 -14.56
CA GLN A 155 -6.45 -2.80 -14.23
C GLN A 155 -6.69 -3.64 -15.50
N THR A 156 -7.17 -3.01 -16.58
CA THR A 156 -7.40 -3.65 -17.88
C THR A 156 -6.09 -4.18 -18.45
N PHE A 157 -5.02 -3.38 -18.44
CA PHE A 157 -3.70 -3.79 -18.91
C PHE A 157 -3.22 -5.04 -18.17
N PHE A 158 -3.21 -5.03 -16.83
CA PHE A 158 -2.78 -6.20 -16.07
C PHE A 158 -3.67 -7.43 -16.33
N ALA A 159 -4.99 -7.25 -16.46
CA ALA A 159 -5.92 -8.33 -16.79
C ALA A 159 -5.61 -9.00 -18.13
N GLU A 160 -5.45 -8.19 -19.18
CA GLU A 160 -5.10 -8.66 -20.53
C GLU A 160 -3.73 -9.35 -20.55
N GLN A 161 -2.75 -8.80 -19.82
CA GLN A 161 -1.43 -9.40 -19.72
C GLN A 161 -1.46 -10.75 -19.00
N MET A 162 -2.16 -10.86 -17.87
CA MET A 162 -2.30 -12.13 -17.16
C MET A 162 -3.00 -13.18 -18.02
N GLN A 163 -4.03 -12.78 -18.77
CA GLN A 163 -4.72 -13.65 -19.72
C GLN A 163 -3.78 -14.09 -20.87
N ALA A 164 -3.00 -13.18 -21.44
CA ALA A 164 -2.06 -13.47 -22.52
C ALA A 164 -0.95 -14.44 -22.09
N HIS A 165 -0.56 -14.43 -20.80
CA HIS A 165 0.38 -15.38 -20.21
C HIS A 165 -0.26 -16.68 -19.71
N GLY A 166 -1.58 -16.86 -19.90
CA GLY A 166 -2.28 -18.12 -19.61
C GLY A 166 -2.83 -18.26 -18.20
N TYR A 167 -2.87 -17.20 -17.40
CA TYR A 167 -3.41 -17.22 -16.02
C TYR A 167 -4.90 -16.86 -15.94
N GLY A 168 -5.54 -16.62 -17.09
CA GLY A 168 -6.93 -16.18 -17.16
C GLY A 168 -7.09 -14.67 -16.91
N ASN A 169 -8.35 -14.22 -16.89
CA ASN A 169 -8.71 -12.81 -16.73
C ASN A 169 -8.63 -12.40 -15.24
N MET A 170 -7.41 -12.31 -14.71
CA MET A 170 -7.14 -11.91 -13.33
C MET A 170 -6.39 -10.59 -13.26
N SER A 171 -6.79 -9.74 -12.33
CA SER A 171 -6.16 -8.45 -12.06
C SER A 171 -6.40 -8.06 -10.61
N PHE A 172 -5.79 -6.96 -10.18
CA PHE A 172 -6.07 -6.41 -8.86
C PHE A 172 -7.47 -5.80 -8.78
N ARG A 173 -8.05 -5.76 -7.58
CA ARG A 173 -9.27 -5.00 -7.29
C ARG A 173 -8.92 -3.58 -6.86
N PHE A 174 -9.73 -2.60 -7.23
CA PHE A 174 -9.69 -1.26 -6.66
C PHE A 174 -11.01 -0.95 -5.98
N GLU A 175 -10.98 -0.04 -5.04
CA GLU A 175 -12.16 0.37 -4.27
C GLU A 175 -13.16 1.13 -5.15
N THR A 176 -14.44 0.81 -4.98
CA THR A 176 -15.55 1.44 -5.71
C THR A 176 -16.61 1.95 -4.76
N ASP A 177 -17.35 2.96 -5.17
CA ASP A 177 -18.58 3.37 -4.50
C ASP A 177 -19.71 2.34 -4.71
N THR A 178 -20.89 2.62 -4.13
CA THR A 178 -22.07 1.75 -4.22
C THR A 178 -22.62 1.59 -5.64
N GLN A 179 -22.17 2.41 -6.60
CA GLN A 179 -22.54 2.31 -8.02
C GLN A 179 -21.47 1.56 -8.84
N GLY A 180 -20.37 1.12 -8.23
CA GLY A 180 -19.26 0.46 -8.91
C GLY A 180 -18.30 1.42 -9.60
N GLU A 181 -18.37 2.73 -9.32
CA GLU A 181 -17.41 3.70 -9.82
C GLU A 181 -16.18 3.76 -8.91
N PRO A 182 -14.94 3.88 -9.44
CA PRO A 182 -13.74 3.96 -8.63
C PRO A 182 -13.85 5.11 -7.62
N LEU A 183 -13.59 4.78 -6.36
CA LEU A 183 -13.63 5.74 -5.26
C LEU A 183 -12.28 6.47 -5.18
N VAL A 184 -12.33 7.79 -4.96
CA VAL A 184 -11.14 8.62 -4.75
C VAL A 184 -11.32 9.36 -3.44
N HIS A 185 -10.47 9.06 -2.46
CA HIS A 185 -10.45 9.73 -1.17
C HIS A 185 -9.75 11.07 -1.28
N ARG A 186 -10.45 12.16 -0.99
CA ARG A 186 -9.84 13.49 -0.97
C ARG A 186 -9.24 13.77 0.42
N VAL A 187 -8.00 14.25 0.43
CA VAL A 187 -7.32 14.75 1.63
C VAL A 187 -6.96 16.21 1.42
N ASP A 188 -7.67 17.09 2.13
CA ASP A 188 -7.30 18.50 2.25
C ASP A 188 -6.21 18.63 3.31
N ALA A 189 -4.97 18.84 2.86
CA ALA A 189 -3.80 18.79 3.72
C ALA A 189 -3.73 20.00 4.66
N GLN A 190 -3.03 19.85 5.79
CA GLN A 190 -2.97 20.87 6.84
C GLN A 190 -2.08 22.06 6.46
N TYR A 191 -1.10 21.85 5.59
CA TYR A 191 -0.09 22.84 5.22
C TYR A 191 -0.12 23.22 3.74
N PRO A 192 0.42 24.41 3.37
CA PRO A 192 0.58 24.82 1.99
C PRO A 192 1.64 23.97 1.27
N GLU A 193 1.65 24.00 -0.07
CA GLU A 193 2.53 23.19 -0.93
C GLU A 193 4.00 23.25 -0.52
N SER A 194 4.47 24.46 -0.14
CA SER A 194 5.85 24.72 0.30
C SER A 194 6.31 23.89 1.51
N HIS A 195 5.37 23.32 2.28
CA HIS A 195 5.67 22.41 3.36
C HIS A 195 6.14 21.05 2.85
N TYR A 196 5.64 20.53 1.73
CA TYR A 196 5.92 19.13 1.35
C TYR A 196 7.22 18.94 0.55
N TYR A 197 7.89 20.03 0.18
CA TYR A 197 9.18 20.00 -0.49
C TYR A 197 10.23 20.86 0.22
N SER A 198 11.49 20.62 -0.12
CA SER A 198 12.64 21.46 0.19
C SER A 198 13.18 22.07 -1.09
N THR A 199 13.88 23.20 -1.01
CA THR A 199 14.52 23.81 -2.19
C THR A 199 16.02 23.61 -2.09
N VAL A 200 16.61 22.88 -3.05
CA VAL A 200 18.05 22.66 -3.19
C VAL A 200 18.45 23.14 -4.58
N ASP A 201 19.39 24.07 -4.68
CA ASP A 201 19.84 24.64 -5.97
C ASP A 201 18.70 25.12 -6.90
N ASN A 202 17.70 25.80 -6.31
CA ASN A 202 16.50 26.27 -7.00
C ASN A 202 15.61 25.14 -7.58
N GLN A 203 15.83 23.90 -7.15
CA GLN A 203 15.02 22.73 -7.46
C GLN A 203 14.16 22.36 -6.25
N ARG A 204 12.87 22.06 -6.48
CA ARG A 204 11.97 21.55 -5.45
C ARG A 204 12.17 20.04 -5.32
N VAL A 205 12.63 19.60 -4.16
CA VAL A 205 12.96 18.21 -3.79
C VAL A 205 11.99 17.74 -2.70
N TRP A 206 11.35 16.58 -2.90
CA TRP A 206 10.33 16.03 -2.01
C TRP A 206 10.86 15.68 -0.60
N GLN A 207 9.99 15.78 0.42
CA GLN A 207 10.35 15.55 1.83
C GLN A 207 9.50 14.48 2.54
N TYR A 208 8.68 13.68 1.83
CA TYR A 208 7.79 12.64 2.39
C TYR A 208 6.79 13.08 3.50
N ARG A 209 6.80 14.35 3.93
CA ARG A 209 5.99 14.90 5.04
C ARG A 209 4.47 14.70 4.92
N HIS A 210 3.94 14.50 3.73
CA HIS A 210 2.52 14.14 3.55
C HIS A 210 2.14 12.80 4.20
N PHE A 211 3.07 11.85 4.38
CA PHE A 211 2.79 10.59 5.06
C PHE A 211 2.42 10.80 6.53
N ASP A 212 3.00 11.81 7.20
CA ASP A 212 2.65 12.17 8.58
C ASP A 212 1.15 12.52 8.71
N GLU A 213 0.53 13.04 7.65
CA GLU A 213 -0.91 13.35 7.60
C GLU A 213 -1.75 12.18 7.10
N LEU A 214 -1.25 11.42 6.13
CA LEU A 214 -1.99 10.29 5.54
C LEU A 214 -2.09 9.11 6.51
N GLU A 215 -1.03 8.79 7.26
CA GLU A 215 -1.00 7.70 8.23
C GLU A 215 -1.93 7.94 9.44
N GLN A 216 -2.40 9.17 9.65
CA GLN A 216 -3.43 9.47 10.66
C GLN A 216 -4.85 9.06 10.21
N VAL A 217 -5.02 8.68 8.95
CA VAL A 217 -6.33 8.53 8.29
C VAL A 217 -6.45 7.19 7.57
N PHE A 218 -5.34 6.67 7.04
CA PHE A 218 -5.34 5.46 6.24
C PHE A 218 -4.39 4.42 6.82
N ASP A 219 -4.84 3.16 6.82
CA ASP A 219 -4.02 2.02 7.17
C ASP A 219 -3.22 1.53 5.96
N PHE A 220 -1.95 1.94 5.88
CA PHE A 220 -0.99 1.54 4.85
C PHE A 220 -0.50 0.08 4.96
N TYR A 221 -0.92 -0.66 5.99
CA TYR A 221 -0.49 -2.04 6.23
C TYR A 221 -1.50 -3.08 5.71
N ARG A 222 -2.72 -2.67 5.34
CA ARG A 222 -3.77 -3.59 4.85
C ARG A 222 -4.03 -3.50 3.34
N ASN A 223 -3.93 -2.31 2.76
CA ASN A 223 -4.28 -2.05 1.37
C ASN A 223 -3.11 -1.49 0.56
N THR A 224 -3.24 -1.55 -0.76
CA THR A 224 -2.34 -0.85 -1.67
C THR A 224 -2.88 0.56 -1.94
N TYR A 225 -2.04 1.59 -1.91
CA TYR A 225 -2.49 2.96 -2.11
C TYR A 225 -1.88 3.61 -3.35
N VAL A 226 -2.70 4.36 -4.09
CA VAL A 226 -2.27 5.26 -5.17
C VAL A 226 -2.58 6.68 -4.74
N ILE A 227 -1.54 7.44 -4.42
CA ILE A 227 -1.63 8.81 -3.93
C ILE A 227 -1.30 9.76 -5.08
N TYR A 228 -2.26 10.57 -5.50
CA TYR A 228 -2.03 11.69 -6.42
C TYR A 228 -1.71 12.93 -5.58
N SER A 229 -0.42 13.23 -5.47
CA SER A 229 0.08 14.38 -4.72
C SER A 229 0.08 15.63 -5.60
N ASP A 230 -0.85 16.57 -5.35
CA ASP A 230 -1.01 17.80 -6.13
C ASP A 230 0.07 18.84 -5.81
N THR A 231 1.32 18.54 -6.18
CA THR A 231 2.49 19.39 -5.93
C THR A 231 3.24 19.63 -7.24
N ASP A 232 3.90 20.78 -7.39
CA ASP A 232 4.69 21.13 -8.56
C ASP A 232 6.18 20.93 -8.24
N LEU A 233 6.66 19.69 -8.40
CA LEU A 233 8.06 19.34 -8.16
C LEU A 233 8.95 19.60 -9.37
N SER A 234 10.19 20.04 -9.14
CA SER A 234 11.12 20.33 -10.23
C SER A 234 11.77 19.06 -10.79
N TRP A 235 12.07 18.10 -9.92
CA TRP A 235 12.59 16.77 -10.26
C TRP A 235 11.98 15.75 -9.31
N GLY A 236 11.71 14.56 -9.84
CA GLY A 236 11.03 13.50 -9.12
C GLY A 236 10.29 12.64 -10.11
N GLY A 237 11.04 11.92 -10.95
CA GLY A 237 10.48 10.70 -11.56
C GLY A 237 9.78 9.95 -10.42
N SER A 238 8.53 9.57 -10.68
CA SER A 238 7.59 9.00 -9.71
C SER A 238 8.36 8.28 -8.61
N ILE A 239 8.49 8.88 -7.43
CA ILE A 239 9.16 8.16 -6.35
C ILE A 239 8.10 7.25 -5.78
N THR A 240 7.94 6.12 -6.44
CA THR A 240 7.37 4.91 -5.89
C THR A 240 8.25 4.42 -4.77
N GLY A 241 7.93 4.84 -3.56
CA GLY A 241 8.17 3.97 -2.42
C GLY A 241 7.14 2.84 -2.45
N GLY A 242 7.27 1.90 -3.36
CA GLY A 242 6.58 0.61 -3.22
C GLY A 242 7.20 -0.14 -2.05
N TYR A 243 6.81 0.17 -0.81
CA TYR A 243 7.24 -0.60 0.35
C TYR A 243 6.43 -1.88 0.42
N THR A 244 7.00 -2.99 -0.04
CA THR A 244 6.40 -4.30 0.20
C THR A 244 6.73 -4.77 1.61
N TRP A 245 5.88 -4.41 2.58
CA TRP A 245 5.84 -5.11 3.85
C TRP A 245 4.96 -6.32 3.66
N LYS A 246 5.53 -7.40 3.10
CA LYS A 246 4.84 -8.66 2.81
C LYS A 246 3.36 -8.45 2.42
N GLU A 247 3.15 -7.95 1.18
CA GLU A 247 1.89 -7.97 0.43
C GLU A 247 1.02 -6.69 0.39
N THR A 248 1.50 -5.54 0.91
CA THR A 248 0.93 -4.21 0.62
C THR A 248 1.97 -3.26 0.05
N GLY A 249 1.57 -2.12 -0.51
CA GLY A 249 2.49 -1.16 -1.11
C GLY A 249 1.82 0.17 -1.43
N TRP A 250 2.58 1.20 -1.76
CA TRP A 250 2.01 2.48 -2.16
C TRP A 250 2.74 3.10 -3.34
N VAL A 251 2.00 3.91 -4.08
CA VAL A 251 2.48 4.71 -5.21
C VAL A 251 2.20 6.16 -4.89
N ASP A 252 3.24 6.98 -4.85
CA ASP A 252 3.09 8.44 -4.76
C ASP A 252 3.30 9.03 -6.16
N TYR A 253 2.18 9.21 -6.83
CA TYR A 253 2.06 9.73 -8.18
C TYR A 253 2.05 11.26 -8.14
N ARG A 254 3.09 11.88 -8.69
CA ARG A 254 3.35 13.31 -8.51
C ARG A 254 3.28 14.07 -9.81
N LYS A 255 2.73 15.29 -9.73
CA LYS A 255 2.76 16.24 -10.84
C LYS A 255 4.15 16.86 -10.96
N LEU A 256 4.71 16.80 -12.16
CA LEU A 256 5.98 17.44 -12.48
C LEU A 256 5.73 18.87 -12.99
N ARG A 257 6.54 19.83 -12.53
CA ARG A 257 6.37 21.25 -12.84
C ARG A 257 6.39 21.55 -14.33
N TYR A 258 7.19 20.81 -15.11
CA TYR A 258 7.42 21.09 -16.53
C TYR A 258 6.67 20.15 -17.49
N THR A 259 6.36 18.93 -17.06
CA THR A 259 5.72 17.91 -17.90
C THR A 259 4.29 17.58 -17.49
N GLY A 260 3.83 18.06 -16.33
CA GLY A 260 2.48 17.79 -15.83
C GLY A 260 2.37 16.44 -15.12
N TRP A 261 1.17 15.86 -15.15
CA TRP A 261 0.95 14.50 -14.65
C TRP A 261 1.59 13.50 -15.62
N PRO A 262 2.27 12.44 -15.12
CA PRO A 262 2.76 11.36 -15.97
C PRO A 262 1.61 10.66 -16.72
N ASP A 263 1.94 9.75 -17.63
CA ASP A 263 0.94 8.91 -18.28
C ASP A 263 0.52 7.70 -17.42
N TRP A 264 -0.62 7.08 -17.72
CA TRP A 264 -1.12 5.92 -16.98
C TRP A 264 -0.19 4.69 -17.04
N LYS A 265 0.69 4.56 -18.04
CA LYS A 265 1.68 3.47 -18.07
C LYS A 265 2.79 3.69 -17.07
N THR A 266 3.11 4.95 -16.76
CA THR A 266 3.94 5.27 -15.59
C THR A 266 3.24 4.81 -14.31
N LEU A 267 1.94 5.09 -14.15
CA LEU A 267 1.19 4.55 -13.01
C LEU A 267 1.19 3.01 -12.99
N ALA A 268 1.07 2.35 -14.14
CA ALA A 268 1.13 0.89 -14.23
C ALA A 268 2.49 0.34 -13.78
N HIS A 269 3.60 0.96 -14.22
CA HIS A 269 4.96 0.60 -13.80
C HIS A 269 5.09 0.71 -12.28
N GLU A 270 4.62 1.82 -11.75
CA GLU A 270 4.67 2.11 -10.33
C GLU A 270 3.82 1.15 -9.48
N LEU A 271 2.61 0.82 -9.94
CA LEU A 271 1.81 -0.21 -9.30
C LEU A 271 2.46 -1.59 -9.41
N GLY A 272 3.19 -1.86 -10.50
CA GLY A 272 4.03 -3.05 -10.60
C GLY A 272 5.01 -3.17 -9.44
N HIS A 273 5.70 -2.08 -9.07
CA HIS A 273 6.55 -2.06 -7.87
C HIS A 273 5.75 -2.29 -6.58
N ALA A 274 4.58 -1.69 -6.44
CA ALA A 274 3.70 -1.92 -5.28
C ALA A 274 3.21 -3.39 -5.19
N PHE A 275 3.12 -4.09 -6.31
CA PHE A 275 2.85 -5.55 -6.39
C PHE A 275 4.13 -6.41 -6.29
N GLY A 276 5.25 -5.81 -5.90
CA GLY A 276 6.51 -6.51 -5.67
C GLY A 276 7.26 -6.91 -6.95
N LEU A 277 6.96 -6.29 -8.09
CA LEU A 277 7.76 -6.45 -9.31
C LEU A 277 9.00 -5.56 -9.23
N ALA A 278 10.18 -6.15 -9.41
CA ALA A 278 11.40 -5.36 -9.62
C ALA A 278 11.50 -4.90 -11.07
N HIS A 279 12.45 -4.01 -11.36
CA HIS A 279 12.76 -3.66 -12.73
C HIS A 279 13.17 -4.91 -13.55
N ASP A 280 12.82 -4.92 -14.83
CA ASP A 280 13.11 -5.99 -15.78
C ASP A 280 13.59 -5.39 -17.11
N PHE A 281 14.91 -5.15 -17.20
CA PHE A 281 15.55 -4.54 -18.37
C PHE A 281 15.94 -5.56 -19.45
N ARG A 282 15.47 -6.81 -19.36
CA ARG A 282 15.81 -7.85 -20.34
C ARG A 282 15.17 -7.59 -21.71
N ASP A 283 14.11 -6.79 -21.73
CA ASP A 283 13.43 -6.29 -22.91
C ASP A 283 13.00 -4.84 -22.68
N GLY A 284 13.22 -3.97 -23.67
CA GLY A 284 12.87 -2.55 -23.59
C GLY A 284 11.36 -2.32 -23.54
N ALA A 285 10.56 -3.24 -24.09
CA ALA A 285 9.11 -3.14 -24.13
C ALA A 285 8.41 -3.77 -22.92
N TYR A 286 9.15 -4.30 -21.94
CA TYR A 286 8.57 -4.68 -20.65
C TYR A 286 8.14 -3.45 -19.86
N LEU A 287 6.95 -3.53 -19.25
CA LEU A 287 6.43 -2.48 -18.36
C LEU A 287 7.44 -2.10 -17.29
N MET A 288 8.06 -3.09 -16.64
CA MET A 288 9.05 -2.89 -15.58
C MET A 288 10.45 -2.54 -16.08
N SER A 289 10.62 -2.21 -17.36
CA SER A 289 11.91 -1.79 -17.91
C SER A 289 12.13 -0.29 -17.62
N TYR A 290 12.02 0.56 -18.63
CA TYR A 290 12.25 2.02 -18.51
C TYR A 290 11.01 2.82 -18.09
N GLY A 291 9.89 2.16 -17.77
CA GLY A 291 8.64 2.85 -17.43
C GLY A 291 7.94 3.49 -18.63
N GLY A 292 7.07 4.48 -18.37
CA GLY A 292 6.23 5.11 -19.38
C GLY A 292 6.98 6.01 -20.39
N PRO A 293 6.42 6.22 -21.59
CA PRO A 293 7.04 7.01 -22.67
C PRO A 293 7.35 8.47 -22.27
N SER A 294 6.72 9.01 -21.22
CA SER A 294 7.04 10.36 -20.72
C SER A 294 8.44 10.47 -20.12
N GLN A 295 9.05 9.37 -19.66
CA GLN A 295 10.38 9.38 -19.06
C GLN A 295 11.50 9.14 -20.10
N PHE A 296 11.21 8.36 -21.16
CA PHE A 296 12.17 8.04 -22.21
C PHE A 296 11.47 8.04 -23.58
N PRO A 297 11.44 9.18 -24.30
CA PRO A 297 10.71 9.31 -25.57
C PRO A 297 11.24 8.41 -26.69
N ASP A 298 12.50 7.94 -26.58
CA ASP A 298 13.14 7.05 -27.55
C ASP A 298 13.07 5.56 -27.15
N ALA A 299 12.56 5.23 -25.96
CA ALA A 299 12.39 3.84 -25.55
C ALA A 299 11.18 3.21 -26.26
N GLU A 300 11.26 1.91 -26.57
CA GLU A 300 10.09 1.15 -27.02
C GLU A 300 8.97 1.31 -26.01
N LYS A 301 7.76 1.65 -26.48
CA LYS A 301 6.62 1.89 -25.59
C LYS A 301 6.30 0.58 -24.86
N PRO A 302 6.30 0.55 -23.52
CA PRO A 302 5.99 -0.68 -22.81
C PRO A 302 4.57 -1.13 -23.16
N ASP A 303 4.44 -2.39 -23.56
CA ASP A 303 3.18 -2.97 -24.01
C ASP A 303 2.90 -4.36 -23.41
N ARG A 304 3.85 -4.89 -22.62
CA ARG A 304 3.71 -6.20 -22.00
C ARG A 304 4.43 -6.32 -20.67
N ILE A 305 4.06 -7.30 -19.87
CA ILE A 305 4.88 -7.76 -18.71
C ILE A 305 5.64 -9.03 -19.10
N SER A 306 6.76 -9.32 -18.43
CA SER A 306 7.51 -10.56 -18.67
C SER A 306 6.78 -11.77 -18.08
N ALA A 307 7.06 -12.96 -18.61
CA ALA A 307 6.52 -14.21 -18.06
C ALA A 307 6.90 -14.41 -16.58
N CYS A 308 8.07 -13.92 -16.17
CA CYS A 308 8.49 -13.93 -14.77
C CYS A 308 7.56 -13.07 -13.90
N ALA A 309 7.23 -11.86 -14.36
CA ALA A 309 6.32 -10.96 -13.66
C ALA A 309 4.90 -11.54 -13.60
N ALA A 310 4.38 -12.07 -14.72
CA ALA A 310 3.05 -12.69 -14.75
C ALA A 310 2.95 -13.87 -13.78
N LYS A 311 3.94 -14.78 -13.76
CA LYS A 311 3.98 -15.89 -12.80
C LYS A 311 4.02 -15.41 -11.35
N LEU A 312 4.77 -14.35 -11.06
CA LEU A 312 4.81 -13.78 -9.71
C LEU A 312 3.44 -13.21 -9.29
N LEU A 313 2.78 -12.48 -10.19
CA LEU A 313 1.46 -11.91 -9.94
C LEU A 313 0.37 -12.98 -9.79
N SER A 314 0.53 -14.16 -10.38
CA SER A 314 -0.51 -15.21 -10.34
C SER A 314 -0.79 -15.73 -8.92
N VAL A 315 0.15 -15.55 -7.99
CA VAL A 315 0.00 -15.91 -6.57
C VAL A 315 0.03 -14.68 -5.66
N HIS A 316 0.08 -13.47 -6.23
CA HIS A 316 0.14 -12.25 -5.41
C HIS A 316 -1.23 -11.98 -4.78
N PRO A 317 -1.32 -11.63 -3.48
CA PRO A 317 -2.60 -11.43 -2.81
C PRO A 317 -3.49 -10.35 -3.44
N SER A 318 -2.91 -9.26 -3.98
CA SER A 318 -3.71 -8.24 -4.68
C SER A 318 -4.44 -8.78 -5.92
N PHE A 319 -3.90 -9.81 -6.58
CA PHE A 319 -4.49 -10.46 -7.77
C PHE A 319 -5.35 -11.67 -7.41
N ASN A 320 -5.28 -12.11 -6.15
CA ASN A 320 -6.05 -13.20 -5.56
C ASN A 320 -6.81 -12.67 -4.33
N SER A 321 -7.52 -11.55 -4.52
CA SER A 321 -8.14 -10.77 -3.45
C SER A 321 -9.31 -11.45 -2.72
N ASP A 322 -9.74 -12.63 -3.18
CA ASP A 322 -10.71 -13.49 -2.50
C ASP A 322 -10.05 -14.37 -1.41
N ILE A 323 -8.72 -14.42 -1.33
CA ILE A 323 -8.01 -15.11 -0.25
C ILE A 323 -8.09 -14.23 1.00
N PRO A 324 -8.73 -14.71 2.09
CA PRO A 324 -8.81 -13.98 3.36
C PRO A 324 -7.40 -13.64 3.86
N ILE A 325 -7.22 -12.41 4.34
CA ILE A 325 -6.00 -12.06 5.06
C ILE A 325 -6.01 -12.92 6.34
N GLY A 326 -5.06 -13.85 6.48
CA GLY A 326 -4.78 -14.42 7.80
C GLY A 326 -4.47 -13.25 8.72
N GLU A 327 -5.35 -13.01 9.70
CA GLU A 327 -5.31 -11.81 10.54
C GLU A 327 -3.87 -11.54 10.98
N LEU A 328 -3.25 -10.48 10.45
CA LEU A 328 -1.99 -10.01 10.99
C LEU A 328 -2.32 -9.56 12.40
N SER A 329 -1.94 -10.37 13.38
CA SER A 329 -2.23 -10.06 14.78
C SER A 329 -1.71 -8.65 15.11
N PRO A 330 -2.37 -7.88 15.99
CA PRO A 330 -1.86 -6.58 16.44
C PRO A 330 -0.40 -6.63 16.93
N ALA A 331 0.05 -7.79 17.46
CA ALA A 331 1.44 -8.04 17.84
C ALA A 331 2.40 -8.11 16.64
N THR A 332 1.93 -8.63 15.49
CA THR A 332 2.67 -8.65 14.22
C THR A 332 2.82 -7.24 13.65
N ILE A 333 1.79 -6.40 13.75
CA ILE A 333 1.83 -4.98 13.36
C ILE A 333 2.79 -4.19 14.25
N GLU A 334 2.78 -4.42 15.57
CA GLU A 334 3.66 -3.75 16.51
C GLU A 334 5.13 -4.22 16.39
N GLN A 335 5.36 -5.51 16.11
CA GLN A 335 6.69 -6.05 15.80
C GLN A 335 7.23 -5.50 14.46
N GLN A 336 6.36 -5.30 13.46
CA GLN A 336 6.70 -4.65 12.20
C GLN A 336 7.10 -3.18 12.40
N ARG A 337 6.36 -2.42 13.23
CA ARG A 337 6.74 -1.04 13.64
C ARG A 337 8.10 -0.99 14.33
N SER A 338 8.38 -1.96 15.19
CA SER A 338 9.60 -2.03 16.02
C SER A 338 10.87 -2.39 15.24
N SER A 339 10.74 -3.16 14.14
CA SER A 339 11.87 -3.62 13.33
C SER A 339 12.55 -2.53 12.48
N SER A 340 12.01 -1.31 12.51
CA SER A 340 12.59 -0.10 11.90
C SER A 340 13.82 0.45 12.66
N ILE A 341 14.15 -0.11 13.83
CA ILE A 341 15.38 0.17 14.57
C ILE A 341 16.03 -1.17 14.92
N LEU A 342 17.34 -1.28 14.65
CA LEU A 342 18.19 -2.42 15.00
C LEU A 342 17.94 -2.90 16.44
N GLU A 343 17.18 -3.98 16.63
CA GLU A 343 17.31 -4.75 17.86
C GLU A 343 17.03 -6.24 17.65
N LYS A 344 18.08 -7.03 17.94
CA LYS A 344 18.02 -8.47 18.11
C LYS A 344 17.39 -8.73 19.48
N ASN A 345 16.47 -9.69 19.55
CA ASN A 345 15.92 -10.38 20.73
C ASN A 345 14.44 -10.07 21.05
N HIS A 346 13.53 -10.64 20.27
CA HIS A 346 12.17 -10.95 20.73
C HIS A 346 11.79 -12.39 20.36
N PRO A 347 11.04 -13.10 21.21
CA PRO A 347 10.63 -14.48 20.95
C PRO A 347 9.62 -14.55 19.78
N PRO A 348 9.60 -15.65 19.01
CA PRO A 348 8.73 -15.80 17.85
C PRO A 348 7.26 -15.86 18.26
N VAL A 349 6.42 -15.08 17.58
CA VAL A 349 4.97 -15.21 17.62
C VAL A 349 4.57 -16.38 16.71
N ASP A 350 3.82 -17.33 17.25
CA ASP A 350 3.30 -18.50 16.54
C ASP A 350 2.14 -18.07 15.60
N LEU A 351 2.49 -17.75 14.36
CA LEU A 351 1.52 -17.63 13.26
C LEU A 351 1.41 -19.03 12.64
N GLN A 352 0.36 -19.78 12.99
CA GLN A 352 0.21 -21.18 12.56
C GLN A 352 0.08 -21.37 11.03
N ASP A 353 -0.08 -20.29 10.26
CA ASP A 353 -0.26 -20.33 8.80
C ASP A 353 0.85 -19.64 7.99
N PHE A 354 1.95 -19.17 8.61
CA PHE A 354 3.05 -18.51 7.88
C PHE A 354 4.34 -19.34 7.94
N SER A 355 4.50 -20.26 6.99
CA SER A 355 5.74 -21.02 6.78
C SER A 355 6.44 -20.53 5.51
N PRO A 356 7.28 -19.48 5.57
CA PRO A 356 7.91 -18.96 4.36
C PRO A 356 8.96 -19.94 3.81
N PRO A 357 9.27 -19.87 2.50
CA PRO A 357 10.30 -20.69 1.90
C PRO A 357 11.64 -20.57 2.61
N THR A 358 12.47 -21.62 2.51
CA THR A 358 13.87 -21.58 2.95
C THR A 358 14.82 -21.45 1.78
N ILE A 359 15.99 -20.83 2.04
CA ILE A 359 17.04 -20.61 1.05
C ILE A 359 18.39 -20.85 1.73
N GLU A 360 19.20 -21.73 1.14
CA GLU A 360 20.59 -21.99 1.53
C GLU A 360 21.49 -21.92 0.30
N ILE A 361 22.62 -21.23 0.41
CA ILE A 361 23.63 -21.15 -0.67
C ILE A 361 24.48 -22.41 -0.65
N LEU A 362 24.55 -23.12 -1.78
CA LEU A 362 25.40 -24.30 -1.96
C LEU A 362 26.70 -24.00 -2.71
N SER A 363 26.71 -22.97 -3.55
CA SER A 363 27.90 -22.54 -4.30
C SER A 363 28.82 -21.65 -3.47
N PRO A 364 30.14 -21.63 -3.74
CA PRO A 364 31.03 -20.63 -3.15
C PRO A 364 30.58 -19.20 -3.43
N THR A 365 30.85 -18.28 -2.51
CA THR A 365 30.67 -16.84 -2.69
C THR A 365 31.89 -16.15 -3.30
N GLU A 366 32.91 -16.92 -3.67
CA GLU A 366 34.10 -16.47 -4.37
C GLU A 366 34.21 -17.13 -5.74
N TYR A 367 34.74 -16.40 -6.73
CA TYR A 367 34.97 -16.95 -8.08
C TYR A 367 36.39 -16.72 -8.60
N PRO A 368 36.94 -17.66 -9.38
CA PRO A 368 38.30 -17.55 -9.92
C PRO A 368 38.48 -16.33 -10.82
N ALA A 369 39.65 -15.70 -10.73
CA ALA A 369 40.04 -14.64 -11.64
C ALA A 369 40.01 -15.08 -13.12
N GLY A 370 39.38 -14.29 -13.98
CA GLY A 370 39.26 -14.60 -15.41
C GLY A 370 38.07 -15.49 -15.78
N SER A 371 37.23 -15.86 -14.81
CA SER A 371 35.95 -16.54 -15.07
C SER A 371 35.07 -15.70 -15.99
N ARG A 372 34.44 -16.35 -16.99
CA ARG A 372 33.45 -15.71 -17.86
C ARG A 372 32.05 -15.78 -17.27
N ASN A 373 31.79 -16.85 -16.53
CA ASN A 373 30.54 -17.14 -15.87
C ASN A 373 30.79 -17.98 -14.60
N VAL A 374 29.80 -18.00 -13.71
CA VAL A 374 29.81 -18.80 -12.48
C VAL A 374 28.44 -19.42 -12.26
N PHE A 375 28.41 -20.64 -11.72
CA PHE A 375 27.18 -21.29 -11.33
C PHE A 375 26.83 -20.96 -9.89
N ILE A 376 25.70 -20.31 -9.70
CA ILE A 376 25.18 -19.97 -8.37
C ILE A 376 24.10 -21.00 -8.02
N LYS A 377 24.29 -21.71 -6.90
CA LYS A 377 23.42 -22.82 -6.47
C LYS A 377 22.74 -22.53 -5.16
N PHE A 378 21.45 -22.85 -5.10
CA PHE A 378 20.64 -22.73 -3.90
C PHE A 378 19.92 -24.03 -3.61
N GLN A 379 19.92 -24.45 -2.34
CA GLN A 379 18.90 -25.36 -1.83
C GLN A 379 17.72 -24.51 -1.39
N ILE A 380 16.53 -24.82 -1.92
CA ILE A 380 15.29 -24.14 -1.54
C ILE A 380 14.25 -25.19 -1.14
N SER A 381 13.45 -24.87 -0.14
CA SER A 381 12.40 -25.76 0.34
C SER A 381 11.20 -24.99 0.83
N ASP A 382 10.03 -25.58 0.70
CA ASP A 382 8.79 -25.11 1.30
C ASP A 382 7.90 -26.33 1.65
N SER A 383 7.16 -26.25 2.76
CA SER A 383 6.24 -27.29 3.18
C SER A 383 4.97 -27.38 2.34
N ASP A 384 4.47 -26.28 1.77
CA ASP A 384 3.27 -26.22 0.93
C ASP A 384 3.58 -26.22 -0.58
N GLY A 385 4.84 -25.95 -0.92
CA GLY A 385 5.42 -26.15 -2.24
C GLY A 385 5.86 -24.83 -2.89
N LEU A 386 6.90 -24.94 -3.72
CA LEU A 386 7.53 -23.79 -4.35
C LEU A 386 6.85 -23.41 -5.67
N HIS A 387 6.78 -22.11 -5.97
CA HIS A 387 6.14 -21.59 -7.18
C HIS A 387 7.11 -20.90 -8.14
N GLN A 388 8.07 -20.14 -7.60
CA GLN A 388 9.05 -19.43 -8.41
C GLN A 388 10.31 -19.05 -7.62
N VAL A 389 11.44 -19.00 -8.30
CA VAL A 389 12.67 -18.36 -7.79
C VAL A 389 13.19 -17.32 -8.78
N LEU A 390 13.61 -16.17 -8.27
CA LEU A 390 14.07 -15.02 -9.05
C LEU A 390 15.45 -14.57 -8.58
N LEU A 391 16.34 -14.32 -9.53
CA LEU A 391 17.68 -13.80 -9.33
C LEU A 391 17.74 -12.34 -9.79
N TYR A 392 18.17 -11.45 -8.90
CA TYR A 392 18.36 -10.03 -9.16
C TYR A 392 19.81 -9.63 -8.91
N THR A 393 20.25 -8.59 -9.60
CA THR A 393 21.57 -8.00 -9.40
C THR A 393 21.47 -6.49 -9.26
N THR A 394 22.38 -5.90 -8.48
CA THR A 394 22.45 -4.44 -8.28
C THR A 394 23.86 -3.92 -8.59
N PRO A 395 24.02 -2.69 -9.10
CA PRO A 395 25.32 -2.11 -9.42
C PRO A 395 26.08 -1.54 -8.20
N GLY A 396 25.58 -1.66 -6.95
CA GLY A 396 26.31 -1.20 -5.77
C GLY A 396 25.50 -1.11 -4.47
N ILE A 397 26.20 -0.92 -3.34
CA ILE A 397 25.64 -0.86 -1.96
C ILE A 397 25.04 0.53 -1.69
N GLY A 398 23.84 0.59 -1.10
CA GLY A 398 23.36 1.81 -0.43
C GLY A 398 21.87 2.15 -0.56
N VAL A 399 21.13 1.48 -1.45
CA VAL A 399 19.69 1.67 -1.61
C VAL A 399 19.09 0.37 -2.15
N PRO A 400 18.31 -0.39 -1.36
CA PRO A 400 17.74 -1.68 -1.78
C PRO A 400 16.87 -1.61 -3.05
N TRP A 401 16.45 -0.40 -3.44
CA TRP A 401 15.42 -0.16 -4.46
C TRP A 401 15.89 0.68 -5.65
N ALA A 402 17.08 1.29 -5.61
CA ALA A 402 17.60 2.03 -6.77
C ALA A 402 18.67 1.21 -7.49
N THR A 403 18.40 0.90 -8.76
CA THR A 403 19.30 0.33 -9.79
C THR A 403 19.49 -1.20 -9.83
N GLY A 404 18.78 -1.96 -9.00
CA GLY A 404 18.70 -3.42 -9.15
C GLY A 404 17.68 -3.86 -10.21
N GLY A 405 17.90 -5.01 -10.84
CA GLY A 405 16.99 -5.54 -11.86
C GLY A 405 16.97 -7.06 -11.93
N LEU A 406 15.84 -7.61 -12.36
CA LEU A 406 15.63 -9.03 -12.59
C LEU A 406 16.59 -9.51 -13.67
N ARG A 407 17.37 -10.55 -13.34
CA ARG A 407 18.27 -11.21 -14.28
C ARG A 407 17.67 -12.49 -14.83
N GLU A 408 17.16 -13.32 -13.96
CA GLU A 408 16.63 -14.61 -14.36
C GLU A 408 15.55 -15.03 -13.39
N CYS A 409 14.59 -15.81 -13.86
CA CYS A 409 13.66 -16.51 -13.00
C CYS A 409 13.55 -17.97 -13.44
N ARG A 410 13.21 -18.84 -12.50
CA ARG A 410 12.87 -20.24 -12.76
C ARG A 410 11.47 -20.51 -12.22
N VAL A 411 10.66 -21.14 -13.06
CA VAL A 411 9.33 -21.64 -12.71
C VAL A 411 9.50 -22.92 -11.91
N LEU A 412 8.72 -23.05 -10.86
CA LEU A 412 8.61 -24.24 -10.02
C LEU A 412 7.13 -24.69 -10.05
N GLU A 413 6.91 -25.99 -9.93
CA GLU A 413 5.61 -26.66 -10.06
C GLU A 413 5.19 -27.34 -8.74
N GLY A 414 5.45 -26.67 -7.61
CA GLY A 414 5.07 -27.15 -6.29
C GLY A 414 6.08 -28.10 -5.66
N GLU A 415 7.35 -28.09 -6.10
CA GLU A 415 8.40 -28.83 -5.44
C GLU A 415 8.55 -28.38 -3.98
N ILE A 416 8.64 -29.32 -3.05
CA ILE A 416 8.82 -29.01 -1.62
C ILE A 416 10.29 -28.82 -1.23
N ASN A 417 11.23 -29.33 -2.03
CA ASN A 417 12.65 -29.28 -1.75
C ASN A 417 13.46 -29.53 -3.04
N ILE A 418 14.25 -28.56 -3.49
CA ILE A 418 14.96 -28.62 -4.78
C ILE A 418 16.26 -27.80 -4.75
N VAL A 419 17.25 -28.26 -5.52
CA VAL A 419 18.44 -27.47 -5.85
C VAL A 419 18.20 -26.70 -7.14
N VAL A 420 18.34 -25.38 -7.10
CA VAL A 420 18.27 -24.51 -8.28
C VAL A 420 19.66 -23.97 -8.61
N GLU A 421 19.99 -23.91 -9.90
CA GLU A 421 21.25 -23.40 -10.43
C GLU A 421 20.99 -22.25 -11.41
N PHE A 422 21.77 -21.18 -11.31
CA PHE A 422 21.81 -20.06 -12.25
C PHE A 422 23.19 -19.91 -12.87
N ASP A 423 23.26 -19.68 -14.18
CA ASP A 423 24.50 -19.37 -14.91
C ASP A 423 24.70 -17.85 -14.97
N TYR A 424 25.57 -17.32 -14.11
CA TYR A 424 25.76 -15.89 -13.93
C TYR A 424 27.03 -15.37 -14.60
N ASP A 425 26.88 -14.44 -15.55
CA ASP A 425 27.97 -13.91 -16.38
C ASP A 425 28.59 -12.59 -15.88
N GLY A 426 28.13 -12.08 -14.73
CA GLY A 426 28.58 -10.79 -14.18
C GLY A 426 27.87 -9.56 -14.74
N SER A 427 26.90 -9.75 -15.65
CA SER A 427 26.25 -8.63 -16.31
C SER A 427 25.33 -7.86 -15.35
N LEU A 428 25.38 -6.52 -15.44
CA LEU A 428 24.53 -5.62 -14.67
C LEU A 428 23.30 -5.20 -15.47
N PRO A 429 22.13 -5.03 -14.83
CA PRO A 429 20.93 -4.54 -15.49
C PRO A 429 21.18 -3.09 -15.93
N LEU A 430 20.94 -2.77 -17.20
CA LEU A 430 21.25 -1.46 -17.75
C LEU A 430 20.05 -0.53 -17.60
N ALA A 431 20.12 0.39 -16.63
CA ALA A 431 19.10 1.41 -16.37
C ALA A 431 19.06 2.55 -17.42
N ALA A 432 19.94 2.53 -18.44
CA ALA A 432 19.97 3.53 -19.49
C ALA A 432 20.08 2.89 -20.89
N PRO A 433 19.17 3.20 -21.84
CA PRO A 433 19.20 2.67 -23.21
C PRO A 433 20.50 3.01 -23.95
N SER A 434 21.16 4.12 -23.61
CA SER A 434 22.43 4.56 -24.23
C SER A 434 23.66 3.74 -23.81
N PHE A 435 23.53 2.84 -22.84
CA PHE A 435 24.60 1.94 -22.39
C PHE A 435 24.45 0.50 -22.91
N LEU A 436 23.71 0.30 -23.99
CA LEU A 436 23.52 -0.98 -24.72
C LEU A 436 24.82 -1.68 -25.20
N GLY A 437 26.01 -1.24 -24.77
CA GLY A 437 27.30 -1.72 -25.23
C GLY A 437 28.20 -2.42 -24.19
N THR A 438 27.97 -2.27 -22.89
CA THR A 438 28.86 -2.90 -21.90
C THR A 438 28.19 -4.09 -21.23
N LYS A 439 28.34 -5.28 -21.84
CA LYS A 439 28.27 -6.52 -21.08
C LYS A 439 29.33 -6.43 -19.99
N SER A 440 28.93 -6.06 -18.78
CA SER A 440 29.77 -6.21 -17.60
C SER A 440 30.08 -7.70 -17.49
N SER A 441 31.28 -8.09 -17.88
CA SER A 441 31.81 -9.41 -17.54
C SER A 441 32.12 -9.42 -16.03
N LEU A 442 32.45 -10.56 -15.44
CA LEU A 442 32.97 -10.72 -14.05
C LEU A 442 34.31 -9.97 -13.79
N ILE A 443 34.53 -8.85 -14.48
CA ILE A 443 35.61 -7.87 -14.36
C ILE A 443 35.47 -7.09 -13.04
N ASN A 444 34.24 -6.75 -12.63
CA ASN A 444 34.01 -6.08 -11.36
C ASN A 444 34.39 -7.06 -10.23
N PRO A 445 35.21 -6.67 -9.24
CA PRO A 445 35.58 -7.58 -8.14
C PRO A 445 34.44 -7.93 -7.18
N LEU A 446 33.32 -7.21 -7.23
CA LEU A 446 32.19 -7.38 -6.31
C LEU A 446 30.86 -7.32 -7.08
N HIS A 447 30.04 -8.36 -6.91
CA HIS A 447 28.70 -8.44 -7.45
C HIS A 447 27.70 -8.65 -6.30
N LEU A 448 26.68 -7.80 -6.20
CA LEU A 448 25.61 -7.96 -5.23
C LEU A 448 24.48 -8.77 -5.86
N ILE A 449 24.18 -9.91 -5.25
CA ILE A 449 23.15 -10.84 -5.70
C ILE A 449 22.02 -10.85 -4.68
N LEU A 450 20.80 -10.73 -5.17
CA LEU A 450 19.57 -10.92 -4.39
C LEU A 450 18.77 -12.05 -5.02
N VAL A 451 18.29 -12.97 -4.18
CA VAL A 451 17.42 -14.06 -4.57
C VAL A 451 16.08 -13.87 -3.87
N ARG A 452 14.99 -14.06 -4.61
CA ARG A 452 13.64 -14.20 -4.04
C ARG A 452 13.10 -15.58 -4.36
N VAL A 453 12.60 -16.28 -3.36
CA VAL A 453 11.83 -17.51 -3.53
C VAL A 453 10.39 -17.23 -3.12
N VAL A 454 9.44 -17.75 -3.89
CA VAL A 454 8.00 -17.58 -3.71
C VAL A 454 7.35 -18.96 -3.71
N ASP A 455 6.50 -19.22 -2.73
CA ASP A 455 5.70 -20.44 -2.65
C ASP A 455 4.36 -20.33 -3.40
N ARG A 456 3.54 -21.36 -3.30
CA ARG A 456 2.25 -21.45 -4.00
C ARG A 456 1.16 -20.54 -3.44
N ASP A 457 1.29 -20.15 -2.18
CA ASP A 457 0.34 -19.28 -1.49
C ASP A 457 0.75 -17.80 -1.59
N GLY A 458 1.92 -17.53 -2.18
CA GLY A 458 2.43 -16.20 -2.44
C GLY A 458 3.37 -15.67 -1.36
N ASN A 459 3.67 -16.47 -0.31
CA ASN A 459 4.68 -16.06 0.65
C ASN A 459 6.05 -16.09 0.00
N SER A 460 6.94 -15.23 0.48
CA SER A 460 8.25 -15.10 -0.12
C SER A 460 9.36 -14.87 0.88
N ARG A 461 10.55 -15.35 0.51
CA ARG A 461 11.79 -15.11 1.23
C ARG A 461 12.84 -14.51 0.31
N PHE A 462 13.60 -13.58 0.87
CA PHE A 462 14.72 -12.94 0.20
C PHE A 462 16.03 -13.38 0.85
N MET A 463 17.08 -13.47 0.03
CA MET A 463 18.44 -13.66 0.50
C MET A 463 19.38 -12.82 -0.35
N GLN A 464 20.19 -11.99 0.31
CA GLN A 464 21.22 -11.18 -0.32
C GLN A 464 22.59 -11.71 0.06
N PHE A 465 23.50 -11.76 -0.92
CA PHE A 465 24.91 -12.07 -0.69
C PHE A 465 25.81 -11.36 -1.70
N SER A 466 27.09 -11.32 -1.38
CA SER A 466 28.13 -10.77 -2.25
C SER A 466 28.87 -11.92 -2.92
N LEU A 467 29.03 -11.83 -4.24
CA LEU A 467 29.90 -12.68 -5.01
C LEU A 467 31.19 -11.91 -5.31
N THR A 468 32.34 -12.39 -4.81
CA THR A 468 33.63 -11.69 -4.89
C THR A 468 34.66 -12.44 -5.71
N LYS A 469 35.53 -11.71 -6.38
CA LYS A 469 36.67 -12.32 -7.07
C LYS A 469 37.70 -12.82 -6.05
N ALA A 470 38.14 -14.08 -6.22
CA ALA A 470 39.19 -14.70 -5.41
C ALA A 470 40.58 -14.08 -5.64
#